data_AF-A0A6A7AGN0-F1
#
_entry.id   AF-A0A6A7AGN0-F1
#
_cell.length_a   1.000
_cell.length_b   1.000
_cell.length_c   1.000
_cell.angle_alpha   90.00
_cell.angle_beta   90.00
_cell.angle_gamma   90.00
#
_symmetry.space_group_name_H-M   'P 1'
#
loop_
_entity.id
_entity.type
_entity.pdbx_description
1 polymer ?
#
loop_
_entity_poly.entity_id
_entity_poly.type
_entity_poly.pdbx_seq_one_letter_code
_entity_poly.pdbx_strand_id
1 'polypeptide(L)' 'MLRGRLRKYSTSKARVEAKREYNRASYLRQKQQAAYPNFVPYAPAPPSVLAVTLLGVGLCISPDIAVPCD' A
#
# COMPACT_ATOMS: atom_id res chain seq x y z
N MET A 1 -27.16 -38.99 -21.06
CA MET A 1 -25.71 -38.69 -20.95
C MET A 1 -25.54 -37.32 -20.31
N LEU A 2 -24.86 -37.20 -19.17
CA LEU A 2 -24.58 -35.93 -18.50
C LEU A 2 -23.59 -35.11 -19.35
N ARG A 3 -24.09 -34.22 -20.22
CA ARG A 3 -23.28 -33.26 -20.98
C ARG A 3 -23.04 -32.02 -20.13
N GLY A 4 -21.97 -32.01 -19.34
CA GLY A 4 -21.57 -30.88 -18.52
C GLY A 4 -20.07 -30.89 -18.20
N ARG A 5 -19.50 -29.71 -17.98
CA ARG A 5 -18.08 -29.55 -17.60
C ARG A 5 -17.88 -30.15 -16.20
N LEU A 6 -16.93 -31.09 -16.07
CA LEU A 6 -16.63 -31.73 -14.80
C LEU A 6 -16.22 -30.68 -13.76
N ARG A 7 -16.93 -30.64 -12.63
CA ARG A 7 -16.60 -29.72 -11.53
C ARG A 7 -15.37 -30.26 -10.80
N LYS A 8 -14.38 -29.40 -10.58
CA LYS A 8 -13.16 -29.73 -9.82
C LYS A 8 -13.43 -30.14 -8.37
N TYR A 9 -14.55 -29.69 -7.79
CA TYR A 9 -14.97 -30.06 -6.44
C TYR A 9 -16.37 -30.67 -6.50
N SER A 10 -16.54 -31.82 -5.85
CA SER A 10 -17.81 -32.54 -5.75
C SER A 10 -18.79 -31.88 -4.77
N THR A 11 -18.28 -31.15 -3.77
CA THR A 11 -19.08 -30.49 -2.73
C THR A 11 -18.73 -29.02 -2.56
N SER A 12 -19.69 -28.24 -2.05
CA SER A 12 -19.47 -26.83 -1.68
C SER A 12 -18.44 -26.69 -0.55
N LYS A 13 -18.43 -27.62 0.41
CA LYS A 13 -17.44 -27.68 1.50
C LYS A 13 -16.02 -27.80 0.97
N ALA A 14 -15.76 -28.76 0.08
CA ALA A 14 -14.44 -28.95 -0.54
C ALA A 14 -13.95 -27.70 -1.29
N ARG A 15 -14.87 -26.97 -1.94
CA ARG A 15 -14.54 -25.70 -2.61
C ARG A 15 -14.14 -24.60 -1.61
N VAL A 16 -14.83 -24.51 -0.48
CA VAL A 16 -14.53 -23.50 0.56
C VAL A 16 -13.21 -23.81 1.25
N GLU A 17 -12.94 -25.06 1.57
CA GLU A 17 -11.68 -25.50 2.19
C GLU A 17 -10.48 -25.22 1.28
N ALA A 18 -10.57 -25.60 -0.01
CA ALA A 18 -9.52 -25.31 -0.98
C ALA A 18 -9.27 -23.80 -1.14
N LYS A 19 -10.34 -22.97 -1.10
CA LYS A 19 -10.19 -21.50 -1.13
C LYS A 19 -9.50 -20.97 0.13
N ARG A 20 -9.81 -21.52 1.31
CA ARG A 20 -9.16 -21.14 2.57
C ARG A 20 -7.66 -21.46 2.54
N GLU A 21 -7.29 -22.65 2.07
CA GLU A 21 -5.88 -23.05 1.95
C GLU A 21 -5.12 -22.16 0.98
N TYR A 22 -5.71 -21.88 -0.19
CA TYR A 22 -5.12 -20.96 -1.17
C TYR A 22 -4.89 -19.57 -0.58
N ASN A 23 -5.89 -19.00 0.11
CA ASN A 23 -5.78 -17.70 0.74
C ASN A 23 -4.69 -17.69 1.82
N ARG A 24 -4.60 -18.74 2.63
CA ARG A 24 -3.57 -18.89 3.67
C ARG A 24 -2.17 -18.91 3.05
N ALA A 25 -1.98 -19.68 1.97
CA ALA A 25 -0.71 -19.74 1.26
C ALA A 25 -0.34 -18.39 0.62
N SER A 26 -1.31 -17.69 0.02
CA SER A 26 -1.10 -16.37 -0.57
C SER A 26 -0.68 -15.33 0.48
N TYR A 27 -1.34 -15.33 1.63
CA TYR A 27 -1.01 -14.43 2.74
C TYR A 27 0.42 -14.65 3.25
N LEU A 28 0.81 -15.92 3.43
CA LEU A 28 2.17 -16.26 3.88
C LEU A 28 3.23 -15.83 2.86
N ARG A 29 2.98 -16.02 1.56
CA ARG A 29 3.88 -15.55 0.50
C ARG A 29 4.01 -14.02 0.51
N GLN A 30 2.91 -13.30 0.66
CA GLN A 30 2.94 -11.83 0.70
C GLN A 30 3.71 -11.32 1.93
N LYS A 31 3.53 -11.97 3.08
CA LYS A 31 4.28 -11.65 4.30
C LYS A 31 5.79 -11.90 4.16
N GLN A 32 6.18 -12.94 3.41
CA GLN A 32 7.59 -13.23 3.13
C GLN A 32 8.18 -12.25 2.10
N GLN A 33 7.39 -11.77 1.14
CA GLN A 33 7.84 -10.86 0.08
C GLN A 33 7.84 -9.38 0.50
N ALA A 34 7.10 -9.02 1.54
CA ALA A 34 7.15 -7.69 2.11
C ALA A 34 8.48 -7.48 2.83
N ALA A 35 9.53 -7.13 2.07
CA ALA A 35 10.58 -6.28 2.61
C ALA A 35 9.86 -5.02 3.09
N TYR A 36 9.75 -4.85 4.41
CA TYR A 36 9.21 -3.62 4.98
C TYR A 36 9.96 -2.47 4.32
N PRO A 37 9.29 -1.53 3.62
CA PRO A 37 9.99 -0.33 3.15
C PRO A 37 10.67 0.25 4.38
N ASN A 38 11.97 0.53 4.28
CA ASN A 38 12.77 1.06 5.38
C ASN A 38 12.01 2.25 5.99
N PHE A 39 11.28 1.98 7.07
CA PHE A 39 10.46 2.98 7.71
C PHE A 39 11.46 3.86 8.45
N VAL A 40 11.78 5.00 7.86
CA VAL A 40 12.58 6.02 8.52
C VAL A 40 11.64 6.71 9.51
N PRO A 41 11.78 6.47 10.83
CA PRO A 41 10.97 7.19 11.79
C PRO A 41 11.26 8.69 11.64
N TYR A 42 10.21 9.48 11.46
CA TYR A 42 10.34 10.93 11.51
C TYR A 42 10.79 11.33 12.91
N ALA A 43 12.01 11.82 13.02
CA ALA A 43 12.50 12.46 14.24
C ALA A 43 12.18 13.96 14.13
N PRO A 44 11.35 14.54 15.03
CA PRO A 44 11.16 15.98 15.05
C PRO A 44 12.51 16.65 15.32
N ALA A 45 12.82 17.70 14.55
CA ALA A 45 14.04 18.47 14.75
C ALA A 45 14.09 19.04 16.17
N PRO A 46 15.27 19.06 16.84
CA PRO A 46 15.39 19.60 18.17
C PRO A 46 14.96 21.08 18.19
N PRO A 47 14.25 21.54 19.24
CA PRO A 47 13.65 22.87 19.31
C PRO A 47 14.69 24.01 19.41
N SER A 48 15.99 23.71 19.35
CA SER A 48 17.08 24.68 19.36
C SER A 48 17.47 25.20 17.98
N VAL A 49 16.90 24.67 16.90
CA VAL A 49 17.04 25.30 15.58
C VAL A 49 16.03 26.44 15.52
N LEU A 50 16.52 27.67 15.67
CA LEU A 50 15.75 28.85 15.26
C LEU A 50 15.28 28.60 13.83
N ALA A 51 13.99 28.36 13.68
CA ALA A 51 13.34 28.46 12.39
C ALA A 51 13.47 29.93 11.99
N VAL A 52 14.60 30.28 11.37
CA VAL A 52 14.70 31.48 10.57
C VAL A 52 13.80 31.20 9.37
N THR A 53 12.48 31.30 9.59
CA THR A 53 11.57 31.63 8.51
C THR A 53 11.99 33.02 8.07
N LEU A 54 12.94 33.07 7.13
CA LEU A 54 13.12 34.26 6.33
C LEU A 54 11.73 34.54 5.74
N LEU A 55 11.09 35.60 6.26
CA LEU A 55 9.80 36.16 5.84
C LEU A 55 9.88 36.65 4.39
N GLY A 56 10.24 35.76 3.48
CA GLY A 56 10.65 36.07 2.11
C GLY A 56 11.03 34.85 1.27
N VAL A 57 11.15 33.66 1.85
CA VAL A 57 11.28 32.41 1.07
C VAL A 57 9.96 31.66 1.14
N GLY A 58 8.93 32.25 0.50
CA GLY A 58 7.80 31.46 0.06
C GLY A 58 8.32 30.33 -0.81
N LEU A 59 7.76 29.12 -0.66
CA LEU A 59 8.04 28.02 -1.56
C LEU A 59 7.96 28.54 -3.00
N CYS A 60 9.09 28.63 -3.69
CA CYS A 60 9.11 28.73 -5.14
C CYS A 60 8.62 27.39 -5.69
N ILE A 61 7.31 27.19 -5.66
CA ILE A 61 6.64 26.30 -6.59
C ILE A 61 7.00 26.87 -7.96
N SER A 62 7.62 26.04 -8.80
CA SER A 62 8.18 26.38 -10.12
C SER A 62 7.56 27.63 -10.79
N PRO A 63 8.36 28.54 -11.39
CA PRO A 63 7.84 29.74 -12.06
C PRO A 63 6.84 29.44 -13.19
N ASP A 64 6.77 28.20 -13.66
CA ASP A 64 5.87 27.76 -14.73
C ASP A 64 4.47 27.34 -14.24
N ILE A 65 4.23 27.31 -12.93
CA ILE A 65 2.94 26.87 -12.36
C ILE A 65 2.12 28.10 -11.99
N ALA A 66 1.19 28.49 -12.86
CA ALA A 66 0.23 29.52 -12.55
C ALA A 66 -0.69 29.07 -11.40
N VAL A 67 -0.72 29.87 -10.32
CA VAL A 67 -1.67 29.70 -9.23
C VAL A 67 -3.01 30.31 -9.67
N PRO A 68 -4.11 29.53 -9.75
CA PRO A 68 -5.41 30.09 -10.07
C PRO A 68 -5.91 30.93 -8.88
N CYS A 69 -6.33 32.16 -9.16
CA CYS A 69 -7.04 33.01 -8.21
C CYS A 69 -8.55 32.81 -8.40
N ASP A 70 -9.25 32.53 -7.30
CA ASP A 70 -10.72 32.67 -7.18
C ASP A 70 -11.10 34.12 -6.83
#